data_AF-A0A850QYL5-F1
#
_entry.id   AF-A0A850QYL5-F1
#
_cell.length_a   1.000
_cell.length_b   1.000
_cell.length_c   1.000
_cell.angle_alpha   90.00
_cell.angle_beta   90.00
_cell.angle_gamma   90.00
#
_symmetry.space_group_name_H-M   'P 1'
#
loop_
_entity.id
_entity.type
_entity.pdbx_description
1 polymer ?
#
loop_
_entity_poly.entity_id
_entity_poly.type
_entity_poly.pdbx_seq_one_letter_code
_entity_poly.pdbx_strand_id
1 'polypeptide(L)'
;MTKNTILFGKYLKRIRESQNLTLEDVMKNIGLANDYHWQMSDLEAIELGQMDLANLKIMSLIAQGWQIEYSQLLKEFNHFTYHIAVSKFD
;
A
#
# COMPACT_ATOMS: atom_id res chain seq x y z
N MET A 1 -4.23 -1.82 -15.47
CA MET A 1 -3.71 -1.18 -14.24
C MET A 1 -4.35 0.20 -14.14
N THR A 2 -4.91 0.58 -12.99
CA THR A 2 -5.71 1.82 -12.90
C THR A 2 -4.87 3.01 -12.48
N LYS A 3 -5.25 4.23 -12.89
CA LYS A 3 -4.68 5.49 -12.41
C LYS A 3 -4.63 5.55 -10.86
N ASN A 4 -5.59 4.89 -10.21
CA ASN A 4 -5.73 4.88 -8.76
C ASN A 4 -4.71 3.96 -8.06
N THR A 5 -4.31 2.84 -8.68
CA THR A 5 -3.19 2.01 -8.19
C THR A 5 -1.87 2.80 -8.17
N ILE A 6 -1.62 3.60 -9.21
CA ILE A 6 -0.45 4.49 -9.30
C ILE A 6 -0.48 5.60 -8.24
N LEU A 7 -1.66 6.20 -8.00
CA LEU A 7 -1.81 7.24 -6.97
C LEU A 7 -1.63 6.67 -5.55
N PHE A 8 -2.13 5.46 -5.30
CA PHE A 8 -1.96 4.79 -4.02
C PHE A 8 -0.50 4.46 -3.73
N GLY A 9 0.25 3.94 -4.72
CA GLY A 9 1.69 3.72 -4.59
C GLY A 9 2.46 4.99 -4.25
N LYS A 10 2.14 6.11 -4.92
CA LYS A 10 2.73 7.42 -4.61
C LYS A 10 2.41 7.91 -3.20
N TYR A 11 1.20 7.65 -2.72
CA TYR A 11 0.80 7.99 -1.35
C TYR A 11 1.64 7.22 -0.31
N LEU A 12 1.78 5.90 -0.49
CA LEU A 12 2.62 5.06 0.37
C LEU A 12 4.08 5.53 0.36
N LYS A 13 4.62 5.82 -0.82
CA LYS A 13 5.97 6.39 -0.95
C LYS A 13 6.14 7.68 -0.16
N ARG A 14 5.19 8.62 -0.28
CA ARG A 14 5.23 9.89 0.44
C ARG A 14 5.20 9.69 1.96
N ILE A 15 4.39 8.76 2.45
CA ILE A 15 4.37 8.43 3.88
C ILE A 15 5.71 7.89 4.33
N ARG A 16 6.26 6.91 3.60
CA ARG A 16 7.54 6.30 3.92
C ARG A 16 8.64 7.35 4.06
N GLU A 17 8.71 8.23 3.07
CA GLU A 17 9.65 9.35 3.06
C GLU A 17 9.40 10.30 4.22
N SER A 18 8.14 10.62 4.56
CA SER A 18 7.82 11.49 5.71
C SER A 18 8.22 10.91 7.06
N GLN A 19 8.30 9.58 7.17
CA GLN A 19 8.73 8.85 8.36
C GLN A 19 10.24 8.52 8.33
N ASN A 20 10.97 8.94 7.29
CA ASN A 20 12.36 8.58 7.04
C ASN A 20 12.63 7.07 7.03
N LEU A 21 11.67 6.27 6.57
CA LEU A 21 11.83 4.81 6.45
C LEU A 21 12.47 4.42 5.11
N THR A 22 13.31 3.39 5.12
CA THR A 22 13.76 2.69 3.91
C THR A 22 12.78 1.58 3.54
N LEU A 23 12.86 1.07 2.31
CA LEU A 23 12.08 -0.13 1.93
C LEU A 23 12.53 -1.37 2.74
N GLU A 24 13.78 -1.41 3.18
CA GLU A 24 14.28 -2.46 4.07
C GLU A 24 13.63 -2.38 5.46
N ASP A 25 13.47 -1.17 6.01
CA ASP A 25 12.74 -0.97 7.27
C ASP A 25 11.29 -1.44 7.15
N VAL A 26 10.65 -1.10 6.03
CA VAL A 26 9.28 -1.55 5.72
C VAL A 26 9.21 -3.07 5.62
N MET A 27 10.14 -3.70 4.91
CA MET A 27 10.22 -5.16 4.80
C MET A 27 10.43 -5.82 6.16
N LYS A 28 11.32 -5.26 6.98
CA LYS A 28 11.55 -5.72 8.35
C LYS A 28 10.28 -5.61 9.18
N ASN A 29 9.56 -4.50 9.10
CA ASN A 29 8.30 -4.29 9.82
C ASN A 29 7.20 -5.27 9.38
N ILE A 30 7.15 -5.62 8.08
CA ILE A 30 6.23 -6.65 7.55
C ILE A 30 6.66 -8.05 8.00
N GLY A 31 7.96 -8.35 7.98
CA GLY A 31 8.51 -9.64 8.44
C GLY A 31 8.37 -9.85 9.94
N LEU A 32 8.40 -8.79 10.75
CA LEU A 32 8.03 -8.82 12.16
C LEU A 32 6.54 -9.19 12.38
N ALA A 33 5.72 -9.10 11.32
CA ALA A 33 4.29 -9.31 11.37
C ALA A 33 3.82 -10.69 10.87
N ASN A 34 4.64 -11.44 10.11
CA ASN A 34 4.03 -12.35 9.13
C ASN A 34 4.84 -13.55 8.63
N ASP A 35 4.11 -14.56 8.16
CA ASP A 35 4.59 -15.80 7.50
C ASP A 35 4.70 -15.70 5.96
N TYR A 36 4.34 -14.55 5.35
CA TYR A 36 4.39 -14.39 3.89
C TYR A 36 5.80 -14.04 3.40
N HIS A 37 6.26 -14.73 2.36
CA HIS A 37 7.55 -14.52 1.70
C HIS A 37 7.57 -13.27 0.80
N TRP A 38 7.44 -12.08 1.38
CA TRP A 38 7.55 -10.81 0.64
C TRP A 38 8.98 -10.56 0.19
N GLN A 39 9.14 -10.07 -1.04
CA GLN A 39 10.41 -9.64 -1.60
C GLN A 39 10.47 -8.12 -1.73
N MET A 40 11.69 -7.57 -1.75
CA MET A 40 11.88 -6.12 -1.84
C MET A 40 11.22 -5.53 -3.09
N SER A 41 11.26 -6.28 -4.19
CA SER A 41 10.61 -5.92 -5.46
C SER A 41 9.09 -5.81 -5.35
N ASP A 42 8.45 -6.51 -4.41
CA ASP A 42 7.01 -6.38 -4.19
C ASP A 42 6.69 -5.01 -3.59
N LEU A 43 7.51 -4.53 -2.65
CA LEU A 43 7.35 -3.19 -2.06
C LEU A 43 7.62 -2.09 -3.09
N GLU A 44 8.63 -2.27 -3.93
CA GLU A 44 8.91 -1.35 -5.05
C GLU A 44 7.74 -1.32 -6.04
N ALA A 45 7.21 -2.49 -6.43
CA ALA A 45 6.06 -2.58 -7.33
C ALA A 45 4.82 -1.90 -6.72
N ILE A 46 4.63 -1.97 -5.40
CA ILE A 46 3.56 -1.25 -4.71
C ILE A 46 3.77 0.26 -4.77
N GLU A 47 4.96 0.78 -4.49
CA GLU A 47 5.22 2.24 -4.56
C GLU A 47 5.10 2.80 -5.97
N LEU A 48 5.43 1.99 -6.98
CA LEU A 48 5.23 2.31 -8.38
C LEU A 48 3.76 2.16 -8.82
N GLY A 49 2.90 1.64 -7.94
CA GLY A 49 1.51 1.32 -8.22
C GLY A 49 1.33 0.30 -9.34
N GLN A 50 2.29 -0.61 -9.45
CA GLN A 50 2.32 -1.73 -10.38
C GLN A 50 1.65 -2.99 -9.80
N MET A 51 1.40 -3.00 -8.50
CA MET A 51 0.73 -4.09 -7.79
C MET A 51 -0.61 -3.62 -7.23
N ASP A 52 -1.68 -4.37 -7.51
CA ASP A 52 -3.01 -4.11 -6.94
C ASP A 52 -3.16 -4.79 -5.58
N LEU A 53 -3.83 -4.11 -4.66
CA LEU A 53 -3.90 -4.46 -3.25
C LEU A 53 -5.36 -4.66 -2.84
N ALA A 54 -6.00 -5.67 -3.44
CA ALA A 54 -7.41 -5.97 -3.21
C ALA A 54 -7.68 -6.81 -1.94
N ASN A 55 -6.65 -7.22 -1.20
CA ASN A 55 -6.78 -8.12 -0.07
C ASN A 55 -6.60 -7.37 1.27
N LEU A 56 -7.63 -7.42 2.12
CA LEU A 56 -7.63 -6.77 3.44
C LEU A 56 -6.47 -7.23 4.35
N LYS A 57 -6.05 -8.49 4.25
CA LYS A 57 -4.88 -8.99 4.98
C LYS A 57 -3.58 -8.33 4.50
N ILE A 58 -3.45 -8.17 3.18
CA ILE A 58 -2.30 -7.47 2.59
C ILE A 58 -2.29 -6.00 2.99
N MET A 59 -3.45 -5.34 3.02
CA MET A 59 -3.55 -3.97 3.48
C MET A 59 -3.14 -3.81 4.95
N SER A 60 -3.49 -4.75 5.82
CA SER A 60 -3.07 -4.72 7.23
C SER A 60 -1.54 -4.80 7.36
N LEU A 61 -0.89 -5.62 6.53
CA LEU A 61 0.55 -5.78 6.52
C LEU A 61 1.25 -4.53 6.00
N ILE A 62 0.71 -3.92 4.94
CA ILE A 62 1.22 -2.66 4.40
C ILE A 62 1.08 -1.54 5.43
N ALA A 63 -0.07 -1.47 6.11
CA ALA A 63 -0.28 -0.50 7.17
C ALA A 63 0.80 -0.61 8.25
N GLN A 64 1.10 -1.84 8.67
CA GLN A 64 2.18 -2.10 9.62
C GLN A 64 3.57 -1.78 9.07
N GLY A 65 3.87 -2.17 7.82
CA GLY A 65 5.15 -1.92 7.18
C GLY A 65 5.50 -0.43 7.14
N TRP A 66 4.53 0.37 6.70
CA TRP A 66 4.60 1.83 6.62
C TRP A 66 4.19 2.53 7.92
N GLN A 67 4.03 1.80 9.03
CA GLN A 67 3.68 2.35 10.35
C GLN A 67 2.52 3.37 10.32
N ILE A 68 1.47 3.05 9.57
CA ILE A 68 0.24 3.83 9.46
C ILE A 68 -0.92 3.07 10.08
N GLU A 69 -1.89 3.81 10.60
CA GLU A 69 -3.11 3.23 11.10
C GLU A 69 -3.87 2.51 9.97
N TYR A 70 -4.23 1.24 10.19
CA TYR A 70 -4.95 0.44 9.21
C TYR A 70 -6.27 1.10 8.80
N SER A 71 -6.96 1.73 9.75
CA SER A 71 -8.20 2.47 9.49
C SER A 71 -8.00 3.68 8.58
N GLN A 72 -6.86 4.38 8.72
CA GLN A 72 -6.47 5.47 7.84
C GLN A 72 -6.16 4.95 6.44
N LEU A 73 -5.36 3.87 6.34
CA LEU A 73 -5.05 3.23 5.07
C LEU A 73 -6.33 2.75 4.34
N LEU A 74 -7.26 2.15 5.08
CA LEU A 74 -8.54 1.67 4.56
C LEU A 74 -9.44 2.81 4.11
N LYS A 75 -9.48 3.93 4.83
CA LYS A 75 -10.24 5.12 4.43
C LYS A 75 -9.73 5.68 3.11
N GLU A 76 -8.42 5.83 2.98
CA GLU A 76 -7.78 6.30 1.75
C GLU A 76 -8.02 5.30 0.61
N PHE A 77 -7.82 4.00 0.84
CA PHE A 77 -8.10 2.93 -0.12
C PHE A 77 -9.56 2.87 -0.56
N ASN A 78 -10.52 2.98 0.36
CA ASN A 78 -11.95 2.99 0.04
C ASN A 78 -12.35 4.23 -0.74
N HIS A 79 -11.75 5.37 -0.44
CA HIS A 79 -11.90 6.57 -1.26
C HIS A 79 -11.38 6.32 -2.69
N PHE A 80 -10.25 5.60 -2.82
CA PHE A 80 -9.70 5.19 -4.12
C PHE A 80 -10.59 4.17 -4.86
N THR A 81 -11.10 3.12 -4.20
CA THR A 81 -11.91 2.07 -4.84
C THR A 81 -13.32 2.53 -5.16
N TYR A 82 -13.93 3.38 -4.33
CA TYR A 82 -15.20 4.04 -4.65
C TYR A 82 -15.07 4.86 -5.93
N HIS A 83 -13.99 5.64 -6.08
CA HIS A 83 -13.75 6.36 -7.33
C HIS A 83 -13.56 5.44 -8.55
N ILE A 84 -12.91 4.27 -8.41
CA ILE A 84 -12.84 3.27 -9.51
C ILE A 84 -14.23 2.72 -9.84
N ALA A 85 -15.04 2.44 -8.82
CA ALA A 85 -16.38 1.87 -9.00
C ALA A 85 -17.31 2.85 -9.70
N VAL A 86 -17.25 4.15 -9.36
CA VAL A 86 -18.14 5.17 -9.93
C VAL A 86 -17.69 5.60 -11.33
N SER A 87 -16.37 5.66 -11.60
CA SER A 87 -15.85 6.02 -12.93
C SER A 87 -15.91 4.90 -13.98
N LYS A 88 -16.51 3.75 -13.65
CA LYS A 88 -16.85 2.67 -14.61
C LYS A 88 -18.30 2.73 -15.11
N PHE A 89 -19.09 3.71 -14.67
CA PHE A 89 -20.49 3.90 -15.06
C PHE A 89 -20.73 5.20 -15.88
N ASP A 90 -19.67 5.89 -16.30
CA ASP A 90 -19.72 6.99 -17.29
C ASP A 90 -19.05 6.57 -18.60
#